data_AF-A0A286CR04-F1
#
_entry.id   AF-A0A286CR04-F1
#
_cell.length_a   1.000
_cell.length_b   1.000
_cell.length_c   1.000
_cell.angle_alpha   90.00
_cell.angle_beta   90.00
_cell.angle_gamma   90.00
#
_symmetry.space_group_name_H-M   'P 1'
#
loop_
_entity.id
_entity.type
_entity.pdbx_description
1 polymer ?
#
loop_
_entity_poly.entity_id
_entity_poly.type
_entity_poly.pdbx_seq_one_letter_code
_entity_poly.pdbx_strand_id
1 'polypeptide(L)'
;MREPPPGLFRSWLHSYEEDHEDVRVYRPDDFPFPPARGRRGMEFAPGGGFVDHPLGHGDAPGAVPGHWRLVSDRHLVLSFGGARPDRELEIVRCDERVLQVRRLV
;
A
#
# COMPACT_ATOMS: atom_id res chain seq x y z
N MET A 1 3.55 20.49 -10.35
CA MET A 1 2.95 19.69 -9.25
C MET A 1 3.36 18.25 -9.47
N ARG A 2 3.80 17.55 -8.43
CA ARG A 2 4.11 16.11 -8.55
C ARG A 2 2.83 15.37 -8.26
N GLU A 3 2.38 14.54 -9.20
CA GLU A 3 1.10 13.85 -9.10
C GLU A 3 1.37 12.35 -9.15
N PRO A 4 0.81 11.56 -8.23
CA PRO A 4 0.98 10.12 -8.27
C PRO A 4 0.22 9.53 -9.47
N PRO A 5 0.51 8.27 -9.83
CA PRO A 5 -0.23 7.57 -10.87
C PRO A 5 -1.74 7.57 -10.57
N PRO A 6 -2.63 7.84 -11.55
CA PRO A 6 -4.08 7.92 -11.32
C PRO A 6 -4.68 6.63 -10.71
N GLY A 7 -4.08 5.47 -11.02
CA GLY A 7 -4.50 4.18 -10.49
C GLY A 7 -4.24 4.01 -8.99
N LEU A 8 -3.38 4.82 -8.37
CA LEU A 8 -2.94 4.66 -6.99
C LEU A 8 -4.10 4.78 -5.99
N PHE A 9 -5.07 5.66 -6.25
CA PHE A 9 -6.14 6.01 -5.31
C PHE A 9 -7.23 4.95 -5.23
N ARG A 10 -6.96 3.86 -4.50
CA ARG A 10 -7.87 2.75 -4.24
C ARG A 10 -7.35 1.88 -3.10
N SER A 11 -8.11 0.84 -2.79
CA SER A 11 -7.70 -0.26 -1.94
C SER A 11 -6.78 -1.22 -2.70
N TRP A 12 -5.68 -1.58 -2.06
CA TRP A 12 -4.64 -2.46 -2.56
C TRP A 12 -4.41 -3.60 -1.58
N LEU A 13 -4.68 -4.83 -2.00
CA LEU A 13 -4.47 -6.05 -1.23
C LEU A 13 -3.16 -6.74 -1.64
N HIS A 14 -2.41 -7.22 -0.65
CA HIS A 14 -1.11 -7.83 -0.86
C HIS A 14 -1.26 -9.20 -1.55
N SER A 15 -0.68 -9.30 -2.75
CA SER A 15 -0.56 -10.51 -3.56
C SER A 15 0.83 -11.12 -3.35
N TYR A 16 1.05 -11.68 -2.16
CA TYR A 16 2.35 -12.26 -1.79
C TYR A 16 2.77 -13.43 -2.69
N GLU A 17 1.84 -14.03 -3.43
CA GLU A 17 2.14 -15.03 -4.46
C GLU A 17 2.85 -14.44 -5.69
N GLU A 18 2.73 -13.14 -5.92
CA GLU A 18 3.32 -12.41 -7.06
C GLU A 18 4.54 -11.58 -6.66
N ASP A 19 4.85 -11.51 -5.35
CA ASP A 19 6.07 -10.90 -4.83
C ASP A 19 7.31 -11.54 -5.48
N HIS A 20 8.31 -10.71 -5.77
CA HIS A 20 9.56 -11.17 -6.36
C HIS A 20 10.70 -10.23 -5.95
N GLU A 21 11.88 -10.80 -5.72
CA GLU A 21 13.06 -10.05 -5.29
C GLU A 21 12.74 -9.18 -4.04
N ASP A 22 12.85 -7.86 -4.18
CA ASP A 22 12.52 -6.85 -3.17
C ASP A 22 11.20 -6.12 -3.46
N VAL A 23 10.47 -6.55 -4.49
CA VAL A 23 9.22 -5.96 -4.96
C VAL A 23 8.03 -6.69 -4.34
N ARG A 24 7.19 -5.91 -3.65
CA ARG A 24 5.88 -6.34 -3.17
C ARG A 24 4.81 -6.00 -4.19
N VAL A 25 3.95 -6.96 -4.47
CA VAL A 25 2.87 -6.83 -5.44
C VAL A 25 1.53 -6.71 -4.73
N TYR A 26 0.77 -5.70 -5.12
CA TYR A 26 -0.58 -5.48 -4.64
C TYR A 26 -1.56 -5.47 -5.82
N ARG A 27 -2.74 -6.03 -5.58
CA ARG A 27 -3.84 -6.08 -6.53
C ARG A 27 -5.07 -5.37 -5.94
N PRO A 28 -5.99 -4.86 -6.77
CA PRO A 28 -7.25 -4.33 -6.27
C PRO A 28 -8.09 -5.40 -5.57
N ASP A 29 -9.11 -4.98 -4.84
CA ASP A 29 -10.00 -5.86 -4.07
C ASP A 29 -10.86 -6.81 -4.94
N ASP A 30 -11.05 -6.49 -6.21
CA ASP A 30 -11.75 -7.31 -7.21
C ASP A 30 -10.88 -8.43 -7.81
N PHE A 31 -9.58 -8.48 -7.48
CA PHE A 31 -8.67 -9.50 -8.01
C PHE A 31 -9.00 -10.88 -7.43
N PRO A 32 -9.06 -11.95 -8.26
CA PRO A 32 -9.41 -13.29 -7.83
C PRO A 32 -8.24 -13.97 -7.10
N PHE A 33 -8.01 -13.57 -5.85
CA PHE A 33 -6.96 -14.13 -5.02
C PHE A 33 -7.17 -15.64 -4.77
N PRO A 34 -6.09 -16.44 -4.73
CA PRO A 34 -6.20 -17.80 -4.22
C PRO A 34 -6.59 -17.79 -2.73
N PRO A 35 -7.23 -18.87 -2.23
CA PRO A 35 -7.64 -18.98 -0.84
C PRO A 35 -6.48 -18.71 0.12
N ALA A 36 -6.68 -17.79 1.06
CA ALA A 36 -5.67 -17.37 2.04
C ALA A 36 -6.29 -17.14 3.42
N ARG A 37 -5.51 -17.32 4.49
CA ARG A 37 -5.91 -16.99 5.87
C ARG A 37 -5.76 -15.49 6.15
N GLY A 38 -6.37 -14.67 5.30
CA GLY A 38 -6.29 -13.21 5.32
C GLY A 38 -5.10 -12.64 4.55
N ARG A 39 -5.19 -11.34 4.20
CA ARG A 39 -4.16 -10.58 3.48
C ARG A 39 -3.96 -9.22 4.15
N ARG A 40 -2.72 -8.72 4.09
CA ARG A 40 -2.45 -7.31 4.38
C ARG A 40 -2.97 -6.46 3.23
N GLY A 41 -3.24 -5.20 3.50
CA GLY A 41 -3.61 -4.24 2.46
C GLY A 41 -3.27 -2.82 2.86
N MET A 42 -3.54 -1.90 1.95
CA MET A 42 -3.42 -0.47 2.16
C MET A 42 -4.37 0.27 1.23
N GLU A 43 -4.82 1.45 1.64
CA GLU A 43 -5.70 2.31 0.88
C GLU A 43 -5.07 3.70 0.73
N PHE A 44 -5.10 4.23 -0.49
CA PHE A 44 -4.67 5.60 -0.78
C PHE A 44 -5.89 6.43 -1.17
N ALA A 45 -6.14 7.50 -0.44
CA ALA A 45 -7.17 8.48 -0.77
C ALA A 45 -6.56 9.69 -1.53
N PRO A 46 -7.32 10.32 -2.45
CA PRO A 46 -6.96 11.61 -3.00
C PRO A 46 -6.73 12.64 -1.88
N GLY A 47 -5.79 13.57 -2.07
CA GLY A 47 -5.50 14.63 -1.09
C GLY A 47 -4.60 14.21 0.09
N GLY A 48 -3.98 13.02 0.05
CA GLY A 48 -2.94 12.62 1.01
C GLY A 48 -3.40 11.71 2.16
N GLY A 49 -4.64 11.23 2.14
CA GLY A 49 -5.14 10.27 3.14
C GLY A 49 -4.63 8.86 2.88
N PHE A 50 -4.21 8.14 3.91
CA PHE A 50 -3.72 6.76 3.81
C PHE A 50 -4.30 5.88 4.92
N VAL A 51 -4.54 4.61 4.63
CA VAL A 51 -4.94 3.62 5.63
C VAL A 51 -4.12 2.34 5.44
N ASP A 52 -3.44 1.88 6.50
CA ASP A 52 -2.75 0.58 6.52
C ASP A 52 -3.68 -0.49 7.09
N HIS A 53 -3.90 -1.57 6.35
CA HIS A 53 -4.67 -2.73 6.78
C HIS A 53 -3.71 -3.87 7.14
N PRO A 54 -3.24 -3.94 8.40
CA PRO A 54 -2.44 -5.09 8.83
C PRO A 54 -3.24 -6.39 8.74
N LEU A 55 -2.53 -7.49 8.55
CA LEU A 55 -3.07 -8.80 8.85
C LEU A 55 -3.17 -8.87 10.38
N GLY A 56 -4.38 -8.76 10.90
CA GLY A 56 -4.64 -8.79 12.33
C GLY A 56 -4.30 -10.15 12.94
N HIS A 57 -3.72 -10.14 14.14
CA HIS A 57 -3.77 -11.27 15.07
C HIS A 57 -4.65 -10.83 16.24
N GLY A 58 -5.82 -11.44 16.44
CA GLY A 58 -6.75 -11.05 17.52
C GLY A 58 -7.28 -9.61 17.41
N ASP A 59 -7.31 -8.88 18.54
CA ASP A 59 -7.84 -7.50 18.71
C ASP A 59 -6.96 -6.37 18.11
N ALA A 60 -6.13 -6.68 17.12
CA ALA A 60 -5.33 -5.64 16.45
C ALA A 60 -6.27 -4.64 15.71
N PRO A 61 -6.01 -3.32 15.76
CA PRO A 61 -6.78 -2.36 14.99
C PRO A 61 -6.73 -2.72 13.51
N GLY A 62 -7.90 -3.05 12.95
CA GLY A 62 -8.03 -3.56 11.58
C GLY A 62 -7.66 -2.54 10.50
N ALA A 63 -7.67 -1.25 10.85
CA ALA A 63 -7.26 -0.15 9.99
C ALA A 63 -6.42 0.84 10.81
N VAL A 64 -5.27 1.25 10.27
CA VAL A 64 -4.42 2.28 10.88
C VAL A 64 -4.34 3.48 9.95
N PRO A 65 -5.02 4.58 10.31
CA PRO A 65 -4.98 5.82 9.53
C PRO A 65 -3.56 6.41 9.51
N GLY A 66 -3.27 7.09 8.42
CA GLY A 66 -2.04 7.84 8.21
C GLY A 66 -2.17 8.81 7.05
N HIS A 67 -1.02 9.30 6.61
CA HIS A 67 -0.91 10.20 5.47
C HIS A 67 0.15 9.69 4.51
N TRP A 68 -0.05 9.94 3.21
CA TRP A 68 0.97 9.73 2.21
C TRP A 68 1.41 11.05 1.61
N ARG A 69 2.70 11.14 1.25
CA ARG A 69 3.24 12.27 0.48
C ARG A 69 4.17 11.76 -0.61
N LEU A 70 4.01 12.30 -1.81
CA LEU A 70 4.92 12.07 -2.92
C LEU A 70 6.17 12.97 -2.78
N VAL A 71 7.31 12.36 -2.45
CA VAL A 71 8.61 13.04 -2.29
C VAL A 71 9.37 13.12 -3.61
N SER A 72 9.18 12.16 -4.52
CA SER A 72 9.61 12.21 -5.93
C SER A 72 8.61 11.44 -6.79
N ASP A 73 8.75 11.45 -8.11
CA ASP A 73 7.79 10.82 -9.04
C ASP A 73 7.44 9.36 -8.72
N ARG A 74 8.30 8.66 -7.98
CA ARG A 74 8.07 7.29 -7.52
C ARG A 74 8.24 7.09 -6.02
N HIS A 75 8.67 8.09 -5.25
CA HIS A 75 8.93 7.92 -3.82
C HIS A 75 7.77 8.43 -2.98
N LEU A 76 7.11 7.53 -2.26
CA LEU A 76 6.07 7.81 -1.26
C LEU A 76 6.64 7.72 0.16
N VAL A 77 6.34 8.72 0.98
CA VAL A 77 6.50 8.66 2.44
C VAL A 77 5.13 8.44 3.06
N LEU A 78 5.02 7.44 3.93
CA LEU A 78 3.84 7.11 4.71
C LEU A 78 4.09 7.49 6.17
N SER A 79 3.24 8.35 6.71
CA SER A 79 3.31 8.81 8.11
C SER A 79 2.09 8.40 8.91
N PHE A 80 2.30 7.90 10.13
CA PHE A 80 1.23 7.36 10.98
C PHE A 80 1.04 8.11 12.30
N GLY A 81 1.69 9.27 12.48
CA GLY A 81 1.53 10.10 13.68
C GLY A 81 1.89 9.36 14.99
N GLY A 82 2.83 8.42 14.94
CA GLY A 82 3.25 7.62 16.10
C GLY A 82 2.42 6.36 16.36
N ALA A 83 1.30 6.14 15.65
CA ALA A 83 0.54 4.89 15.76
C ALA A 83 1.35 3.69 15.23
N ARG A 84 2.23 3.94 14.26
CA ARG A 84 3.22 2.99 13.70
C ARG A 84 4.47 3.75 13.25
N PRO A 85 5.59 3.05 13.04
CA PRO A 85 6.74 3.63 12.34
C PRO A 85 6.33 4.09 10.94
N ASP A 86 6.81 5.28 10.58
CA ASP A 86 6.73 5.82 9.23
C ASP A 86 7.48 4.88 8.25
N ARG A 87 7.06 4.88 6.99
CA ARG A 87 7.59 3.98 5.96
C ARG A 87 7.87 4.73 4.67
N GLU A 88 8.88 4.28 3.97
CA GLU A 88 9.24 4.82 2.65
C GLU A 88 9.05 3.73 1.59
N LEU A 89 8.32 4.07 0.52
CA LEU A 89 8.02 3.18 -0.59
C LEU A 89 8.46 3.80 -1.91
N GLU A 90 9.09 3.00 -2.76
CA GLU A 90 9.26 3.31 -4.18
C GLU A 90 8.18 2.61 -4.99
N ILE A 91 7.43 3.35 -5.82
CA ILE A 91 6.52 2.84 -6.82
C ILE A 91 7.35 2.31 -8.00
N VAL A 92 7.45 1.00 -8.11
CA VAL A 92 8.07 0.33 -9.28
C VAL A 92 7.10 0.36 -10.47
N ARG A 93 5.82 0.11 -10.21
CA ARG A 93 4.75 0.12 -11.21
C ARG A 93 3.41 0.44 -10.55
N CYS A 94 2.59 1.25 -11.19
CA CYS A 94 1.20 1.46 -10.79
C CYS A 94 0.33 1.64 -12.03
N ASP A 95 -0.65 0.76 -12.19
CA ASP A 95 -1.74 0.90 -13.16
C ASP A 95 -3.07 0.52 -12.47
N GLU A 96 -4.16 0.39 -13.22
CA GLU A 96 -5.48 0.04 -12.65
C GLU A 96 -5.55 -1.37 -12.04
N ARG A 97 -4.59 -2.24 -12.37
CA ARG A 97 -4.62 -3.67 -12.05
C ARG A 97 -3.50 -4.11 -11.11
N VAL A 98 -2.44 -3.32 -10.98
CA VAL A 98 -1.30 -3.68 -10.13
C VAL A 98 -0.62 -2.46 -9.56
N LEU A 99 -0.24 -2.58 -8.29
CA LEU A 99 0.69 -1.69 -7.62
C LEU A 99 1.89 -2.53 -7.17
N GLN A 100 3.06 -2.21 -7.69
CA GLN A 100 4.32 -2.82 -7.30
C GLN A 100 5.15 -1.78 -6.57
N VAL A 101 5.62 -2.13 -5.37
CA VAL A 101 6.41 -1.24 -4.53
C VAL A 101 7.63 -1.93 -3.97
N ARG A 102 8.71 -1.16 -3.79
CA ARG A 102 9.86 -1.54 -2.97
C ARG A 102 9.80 -0.80 -1.65
N ARG A 103 10.16 -1.48 -0.56
CA ARG A 103 10.33 -0.82 0.73
C ARG A 103 11.75 -0.27 0.82
N LEU A 104 11.87 1.02 1.11
CA LEU A 104 13.15 1.69 1.25
C LEU A 104 13.61 1.70 2.72
N VAL A 105 12.68 1.94 3.66
CA VAL A 105 12.92 1.97 5.12
C VAL A 105 11.68 1.49 5.90
#